data_AF-A0A2H6FT92-F1
#
_entry.id   AF-A0A2H6FT92-F1
#
_cell.length_a   1.000
_cell.length_b   1.000
_cell.length_c   1.000
_cell.angle_alpha   90.00
_cell.angle_beta   90.00
_cell.angle_gamma   90.00
#
_symmetry.space_group_name_H-M   'P 1'
#
loop_
_entity.id
_entity.type
_entity.pdbx_description
1 polymer ?
#
loop_
_entity_poly.entity_id
_entity_poly.type
_entity_poly.pdbx_seq_one_letter_code
_entity_poly.pdbx_strand_id
1 'polypeptide(L)' 'MGRYLNNAQHHAKKIAHFYKNAGKAGYRQAEYHWHELSGLELSAARSKNNKSDATLIHAIKESVQHMMDEMKRRESIG' A
#
# COMPACT_ATOMS: atom_id res chain seq x y z
N MET A 1 18.33 -4.43 -0.06
CA MET A 1 16.99 -3.81 0.02
C MET A 1 16.77 -3.30 1.44
N GLY A 2 16.44 -2.02 1.63
CA GLY A 2 16.21 -1.44 2.97
C GLY A 2 15.00 -2.03 3.69
N ARG A 3 14.97 -1.96 5.03
CA ARG A 3 13.87 -2.48 5.86
C ARG A 3 12.52 -1.88 5.47
N TYR A 4 12.48 -0.59 5.15
CA TYR A 4 11.25 0.10 4.73
C TYR A 4 10.73 -0.44 3.39
N LEU A 5 11.62 -0.68 2.43
CA LEU A 5 11.25 -1.23 1.12
C LEU A 5 10.69 -2.64 1.20
N ASN A 6 11.29 -3.51 2.02
CA ASN A 6 10.78 -4.87 2.21
C ASN A 6 9.37 -4.86 2.81
N ASN A 7 9.15 -4.00 3.81
CA ASN A 7 7.84 -3.85 4.42
C ASN A 7 6.83 -3.26 3.43
N ALA A 8 7.23 -2.27 2.63
CA ALA A 8 6.35 -1.69 1.62
C ALA A 8 5.92 -2.74 0.58
N GLN A 9 6.85 -3.56 0.09
CA GLN A 9 6.52 -4.66 -0.81
C GLN A 9 5.57 -5.68 -0.18
N HIS A 10 5.73 -5.98 1.12
CA HIS A 10 4.81 -6.86 1.83
C HIS A 10 3.38 -6.31 1.82
N HIS A 11 3.20 -5.04 2.20
CA HIS A 11 1.88 -4.41 2.23
C HIS A 11 1.26 -4.29 0.83
N ALA A 12 2.04 -3.93 -0.18
CA ALA A 12 1.57 -3.91 -1.58
C ALA A 12 1.08 -5.30 -2.05
N LYS A 13 1.80 -6.38 -1.70
CA LYS A 13 1.35 -7.75 -1.98
C LYS A 13 0.04 -8.10 -1.28
N LYS A 14 -0.16 -7.63 -0.04
CA LYS A 14 -1.42 -7.83 0.68
C LYS A 14 -2.59 -7.07 0.05
N ILE A 15 -2.37 -5.83 -0.40
CA ILE A 15 -3.38 -5.05 -1.16
C ILE A 15 -3.78 -5.82 -2.43
N ALA A 16 -2.80 -6.26 -3.22
CA ALA A 16 -3.05 -7.05 -4.42
C ALA A 16 -3.76 -8.38 -4.14
N HIS A 17 -3.46 -9.01 -3.00
CA HIS A 17 -4.15 -10.23 -2.56
C HIS A 17 -5.63 -9.95 -2.26
N PHE A 18 -5.95 -8.91 -1.49
CA PHE A 18 -7.35 -8.59 -1.18
C PHE A 18 -8.13 -8.15 -2.42
N TYR A 19 -7.50 -7.38 -3.31
CA TYR A 19 -8.08 -6.99 -4.59
C TYR A 19 -8.53 -8.19 -5.44
N LYS A 20 -7.71 -9.26 -5.46
CA LYS A 20 -7.99 -10.48 -6.23
C LYS A 20 -8.97 -11.43 -5.55
N ASN A 21 -8.96 -11.52 -4.22
CA ASN A 21 -9.60 -12.64 -3.52
C ASN A 21 -10.79 -12.25 -2.62
N ALA A 22 -10.90 -11.00 -2.15
CA ALA A 22 -11.85 -10.64 -1.09
C ALA A 22 -13.11 -9.90 -1.58
N GLY A 23 -13.30 -9.76 -2.90
CA GLY A 23 -14.51 -9.19 -3.48
C GLY A 23 -14.83 -7.78 -2.95
N LYS A 24 -16.10 -7.53 -2.58
CA LYS A 24 -16.55 -6.24 -2.02
C LYS A 24 -16.02 -5.98 -0.60
N ALA A 25 -15.82 -7.04 0.20
CA ALA A 25 -15.41 -6.90 1.60
C ALA A 25 -13.92 -6.59 1.76
N GLY A 26 -13.11 -6.83 0.72
CA GLY A 26 -11.65 -6.69 0.75
C GLY A 26 -11.11 -5.29 0.96
N TYR A 27 -11.93 -4.25 0.76
CA TYR A 27 -11.49 -2.86 0.86
C TYR A 27 -10.96 -2.54 2.26
N ARG A 28 -11.68 -2.91 3.34
CA ARG A 28 -11.27 -2.58 4.71
C ARG A 28 -9.93 -3.22 5.10
N GLN A 29 -9.69 -4.47 4.70
CA GLN A 29 -8.40 -5.12 4.96
C GLN A 29 -7.28 -4.52 4.11
N ALA A 30 -7.58 -4.13 2.87
CA ALA A 30 -6.61 -3.45 2.02
C ALA A 30 -6.29 -2.03 2.50
N GLU A 31 -7.27 -1.31 3.05
CA GLU A 31 -7.14 0.04 3.59
C GLU A 31 -6.14 0.10 4.74
N TYR A 32 -6.18 -0.88 5.65
CA TYR A 32 -5.16 -1.02 6.69
C TYR A 32 -3.74 -1.08 6.09
N HIS A 33 -3.52 -1.91 5.08
CA HIS A 33 -2.20 -2.03 4.45
C HIS A 33 -1.80 -0.80 3.63
N TRP A 34 -2.77 -0.08 3.05
CA TRP A 34 -2.52 1.19 2.39
C TRP A 34 -2.06 2.28 3.38
N HIS A 35 -2.64 2.31 4.58
CA HIS A 35 -2.18 3.20 5.65
C HIS A 35 -0.76 2.86 6.12
N GLU A 36 -0.44 1.58 6.33
CA GLU A 36 0.92 1.15 6.65
C GLU A 36 1.92 1.54 5.56
N LEU A 37 1.54 1.36 4.28
CA LEU A 37 2.35 1.77 3.13
C LEU A 37 2.67 3.27 3.16
N SER A 38 1.66 4.10 3.46
CA SER A 38 1.81 5.55 3.61
C SER A 38 2.66 5.93 4.83
N GLY A 39 2.54 5.21 5.94
CA GLY A 39 3.35 5.42 7.14
C GLY A 39 4.83 5.10 6.91
N LEU A 40 5.13 4.04 6.15
CA LEU A 40 6.49 3.66 5.77
C LEU A 40 7.14 4.71 4.86
N GLU A 41 6.40 5.24 3.89
CA GLU A 41 6.85 6.34 3.02
C GLU A 41 7.26 7.57 3.85
N LEU A 42 6.37 8.01 4.76
CA LEU A 42 6.63 9.16 5.64
C LEU A 42 7.83 8.91 6.57
N SER A 43 7.96 7.69 7.11
CA SER A 43 9.07 7.30 7.98
C SER A 43 10.40 7.28 7.22
N ALA A 44 10.42 6.76 6.00
CA ALA A 44 11.58 6.76 5.12
C ALA A 44 11.98 8.20 4.74
N ALA A 45 11.03 9.06 4.38
CA ALA A 45 11.28 10.46 4.01
C ALA A 45 11.89 11.27 5.16
N ARG A 46 11.50 10.97 6.41
CA ARG A 46 12.03 11.59 7.63
C ARG A 46 13.34 10.95 8.11
N SER A 47 13.72 9.78 7.59
CA SER A 47 14.95 9.11 7.98
C SER A 47 16.18 9.88 7.50
N LYS A 48 17.25 9.92 8.29
CA LYS A 48 18.54 10.48 7.84
C LYS A 48 19.21 9.62 6.77
N ASN A 49 19.00 8.29 6.83
CA ASN A 49 19.75 7.32 6.04
C ASN A 49 18.92 6.67 4.92
N ASN A 50 17.59 6.80 4.94
CA ASN A 50 16.70 6.06 4.03
C ASN A 50 15.76 6.99 3.25
N LYS A 51 16.13 8.25 3.01
CA LYS A 51 15.29 9.18 2.23
C LYS A 51 14.99 8.70 0.82
N SER A 52 15.96 8.04 0.19
CA SER A 52 15.81 7.44 -1.14
C SER A 52 14.77 6.31 -1.18
N ASP A 53 14.57 5.61 -0.05
CA ASP A 53 13.54 4.58 0.03
C ASP A 53 12.14 5.19 -0.11
N ALA A 54 11.93 6.45 0.31
CA ALA A 54 10.62 7.10 0.20
C ALA A 54 10.15 7.19 -1.25
N THR A 55 11.03 7.56 -2.19
CA THR A 55 10.70 7.63 -3.62
C THR A 55 10.32 6.26 -4.19
N LEU A 56 11.02 5.21 -3.78
CA LEU A 56 10.72 3.85 -4.22
C LEU A 56 9.42 3.32 -3.60
N ILE A 57 9.14 3.66 -2.34
CA ILE A 57 7.86 3.34 -1.67
C ILE A 57 6.71 4.09 -2.35
N HIS A 58 6.92 5.34 -2.74
CA HIS A 58 5.95 6.12 -3.50
C HIS A 58 5.56 5.42 -4.82
N ALA A 59 6.55 4.99 -5.60
CA ALA A 59 6.30 4.23 -6.84
C ALA A 59 5.54 2.91 -6.57
N ILE A 60 5.81 2.22 -5.46
CA ILE A 60 5.05 1.05 -5.04
C ILE A 60 3.59 1.42 -4.72
N LYS A 61 3.34 2.54 -4.03
CA LYS A 61 1.98 3.02 -3.73
C LYS A 61 1.20 3.31 -5.00
N GLU A 62 1.78 4.05 -5.94
CA GLU A 62 1.14 4.35 -7.22
C GLU A 62 0.75 3.07 -7.97
N SER A 63 1.61 2.04 -7.94
CA SER A 63 1.34 0.75 -8.60
C SER A 63 0.11 0.00 -8.06
N VAL A 64 -0.30 0.25 -6.82
CA VAL A 64 -1.47 -0.41 -6.19
C VAL A 64 -2.65 0.55 -5.94
N GLN A 65 -2.50 1.84 -6.24
CA GLN A 65 -3.54 2.86 -6.03
C GLN A 65 -4.83 2.54 -6.79
N HIS A 66 -4.71 2.18 -8.08
CA HIS A 66 -5.87 1.83 -8.90
C HIS A 66 -6.68 0.66 -8.29
N MET A 67 -6.01 -0.30 -7.63
CA MET A 67 -6.67 -1.41 -6.96
C MET A 67 -7.48 -0.94 -5.75
N MET A 68 -6.93 0.00 -4.97
CA MET A 68 -7.61 0.61 -3.83
C MET A 68 -8.86 1.37 -4.29
N ASP A 69 -8.74 2.18 -5.33
CA ASP A 69 -9.85 2.96 -5.88
C ASP A 69 -10.98 2.06 -6.39
N GLU A 70 -10.63 0.96 -7.07
CA GLU A 70 -11.61 0.00 -7.53
C GLU A 70 -12.28 -0.77 -6.38
N MET A 71 -11.51 -1.21 -5.38
CA MET A 71 -12.08 -1.86 -4.19
C MET A 71 -13.04 -0.92 -3.45
N LYS A 72 -12.68 0.36 -3.29
CA LYS A 72 -13.53 1.37 -2.67
C LYS A 72 -14.84 1.54 -3.42
N ARG A 73 -14.78 1.60 -4.76
CA ARG A 73 -15.97 1.67 -5.61
C ARG A 73 -16.87 0.43 -5.46
N ARG A 74 -16.27 -0.77 -5.39
CA ARG A 74 -17.02 -2.03 -5.17
C ARG A 74 -17.71 -2.08 -3.82
N GLU A 75 -17.08 -1.52 -2.78
CA GLU A 75 -17.69 -1.39 -1.44
C GLU A 75 -18.86 -0.39 -1.45
N SER A 76 -18.72 0.77 -2.11
CA SER A 76 -19.76 1.83 -2.11
C SER A 76 -21.02 1.50 -2.92
N ILE A 77 -20.94 0.53 -3.84
CA ILE A 77 -22.08 0.04 -4.64
C ILE A 77 -22.68 -1.23 -3.97
N GLY A 78 -22.15 -1.64 -2.81
CA GLY A 78 -22.54 -2.82 -2.04
C GLY A 78 -23.74 -2.61 -1.15
#